data_AF-A0A2M7WH60-F1
#
_entry.id   AF-A0A2M7WH60-F1
#
_cell.length_a   1.000
_cell.length_b   1.000
_cell.length_c   1.000
_cell.angle_alpha   90.00
_cell.angle_beta   90.00
_cell.angle_gamma   90.00
#
_symmetry.space_group_name_H-M   'P 1'
#
loop_
_entity.id
_entity.type
_entity.pdbx_description
1 polymer ?
#
loop_
_entity_poly.entity_id
_entity_poly.type
_entity_poly.pdbx_seq_one_letter_code
_entity_poly.pdbx_strand_id
1 'polypeptide(L)' 'MRLISSDDIHKICRNNYEAVLIAAQYARKLNSARIAKEQSDEGEDKEIDKSKGKITSRSLFDLVDGKINFTR' A
#
# COMPACT_ATOMS: atom_id res chain seq x y z
N MET A 1 9.56 -12.26 -2.58
CA MET A 1 9.02 -11.38 -1.54
C MET A 1 10.19 -10.57 -0.98
N ARG A 2 10.19 -9.24 -1.12
CA ARG A 2 11.26 -8.39 -0.56
C ARG A 2 11.11 -8.35 0.96
N LEU A 3 12.21 -8.54 1.68
CA LEU A 3 12.25 -8.36 3.13
C LEU A 3 12.47 -6.87 3.44
N ILE A 4 11.71 -6.35 4.40
CA ILE A 4 11.88 -5.00 4.94
C ILE A 4 12.48 -5.17 6.33
N SER A 5 13.64 -4.57 6.57
CA SER A 5 14.23 -4.53 7.90
C SER A 5 13.64 -3.38 8.74
N SER A 6 13.71 -3.50 10.06
CA SER A 6 13.35 -2.38 10.95
C SER A 6 14.20 -1.13 10.68
N ASP A 7 15.46 -1.30 10.30
CA ASP A 7 16.35 -0.19 10.00
C ASP A 7 15.89 0.60 8.76
N ASP A 8 15.34 -0.08 7.76
CA ASP A 8 14.77 0.59 6.58
C ASP A 8 13.53 1.41 6.94
N ILE A 9 12.73 0.91 7.88
CA ILE A 9 11.57 1.62 8.40
C ILE A 9 12.00 2.86 9.19
N HIS A 10 13.02 2.73 10.04
CA HIS A 10 13.51 3.81 10.90
C HIS A 10 14.20 4.95 10.15
N LYS A 11 14.61 4.73 8.89
CA LYS A 11 15.09 5.81 8.00
C LYS A 11 13.99 6.81 7.61
N ILE A 12 12.72 6.41 7.72
CA ILE A 12 11.57 7.16 7.18
C ILE A 12 10.57 7.50 8.29
N CYS A 13 10.27 6.54 9.14
CA CYS A 13 9.35 6.67 10.27
C CYS A 13 10.13 6.71 11.59
N ARG A 14 9.56 7.35 12.62
CA ARG A 14 10.13 7.41 13.98
C ARG A 14 10.19 6.03 14.63
N ASN A 15 9.24 5.15 14.31
CA ASN A 15 9.18 3.79 14.82
C ASN A 15 8.33 2.89 13.90
N ASN A 16 8.38 1.59 14.17
CA ASN A 16 7.61 0.58 13.44
C ASN A 16 6.09 0.79 13.49
N TYR A 17 5.56 1.33 14.59
CA TYR A 17 4.12 1.56 14.74
C TYR A 17 3.61 2.67 13.83
N GLU A 18 4.35 3.77 13.71
CA GLU A 18 4.05 4.87 12.77
C GLU A 18 4.01 4.34 11.33
N ALA A 19 5.00 3.51 10.96
CA ALA A 19 5.05 2.90 9.64
C ALA A 19 3.82 2.02 9.35
N VAL A 20 3.39 1.21 10.33
CA VAL A 20 2.19 0.38 10.22
C VAL A 20 0.94 1.25 10.01
N LEU A 21 0.80 2.34 10.77
CA LEU A 21 -0.36 3.23 10.65
C LEU A 21 -0.43 3.90 9.28
N ILE A 22 0.69 4.46 8.81
CA ILE A 22 0.77 5.12 7.49
C ILE A 22 0.50 4.12 6.37
N ALA A 23 1.17 2.96 6.40
CA ALA A 23 1.00 1.93 5.38
C ALA A 23 -0.44 1.38 5.35
N ALA A 24 -1.09 1.21 6.51
CA ALA A 24 -2.48 0.77 6.60
C ALA A 24 -3.45 1.82 6.05
N GLN A 25 -3.24 3.10 6.36
CA GLN A 25 -4.07 4.19 5.83
C GLN A 25 -3.95 4.26 4.30
N TYR A 26 -2.73 4.19 3.78
CA TYR A 26 -2.49 4.16 2.34
C TYR A 26 -3.09 2.92 1.67
N ALA A 27 -2.95 1.74 2.29
CA ALA A 27 -3.57 0.50 1.81
C ALA A 27 -5.09 0.62 1.70
N ARG A 28 -5.75 1.21 2.70
CA ARG A 28 -7.21 1.45 2.66
C ARG A 28 -7.58 2.37 1.50
N LYS A 29 -6.85 3.47 1.29
CA LYS A 29 -7.07 4.39 0.17
C LYS A 29 -6.95 3.67 -1.18
N LEU A 30 -5.89 2.88 -1.38
CA LEU A 30 -5.69 2.09 -2.59
C LEU A 30 -6.81 1.06 -2.80
N ASN A 31 -7.23 0.39 -1.73
CA ASN A 31 -8.28 -0.61 -1.82
C ASN A 31 -9.65 0.01 -2.14
N SER A 32 -9.99 1.15 -1.52
CA SER A 32 -11.20 1.89 -1.85
C SER A 32 -11.21 2.38 -3.30
N ALA A 33 -10.08 2.87 -3.82
CA ALA A 33 -9.96 3.27 -5.22
C ALA A 33 -10.10 2.07 -6.17
N ARG A 34 -9.57 0.91 -5.78
CA ARG A 34 -9.72 -0.33 -6.53
C ARG A 34 -11.19 -0.77 -6.61
N ILE A 35 -11.88 -0.81 -5.46
CA ILE A 35 -13.29 -1.19 -5.38
C ILE A 35 -14.17 -0.21 -6.18
N ALA A 36 -13.92 1.10 -6.06
CA ALA A 36 -14.67 2.11 -6.81
C ALA A 36 -14.49 1.96 -8.34
N LYS A 37 -13.26 1.61 -8.78
CA LYS A 37 -12.99 1.30 -10.18
C LYS A 37 -13.70 0.02 -10.63
N GLU A 38 -13.67 -1.03 -9.82
CA GLU A 38 -14.40 -2.29 -10.09
C GLU A 38 -15.91 -2.04 -10.23
N GLN A 39 -16.51 -1.19 -9.40
CA GLN A 39 -17.92 -0.81 -9.48
C GLN A 39 -18.27 0.08 -10.70
N SER A 40 -17.32 0.88 -11.18
CA SER A 40 -17.53 1.76 -12.34
C SER A 40 -17.33 1.04 -13.68
N ASP A 41 -16.52 -0.03 -13.68
CA ASP A 41 -16.12 -0.81 -14.88
C ASP A 41 -17.00 -2.07 -15.09
N GLU A 42 -18.20 -2.18 -14.49
CA GLU A 42 -19.11 -3.36 -14.51
C GLU A 42 -19.51 -3.90 -15.92
N GLY A 43 -18.97 -3.36 -17.02
CA GLY A 43 -19.23 -3.81 -18.40
C GLY A 43 -18.04 -4.42 -19.15
N GLU A 44 -16.81 -4.38 -18.61
CA GLU A 44 -15.64 -4.98 -19.27
C GLU A 44 -15.10 -6.12 -18.41
N ASP A 45 -15.08 -7.35 -18.96
CA ASP A 45 -14.43 -8.53 -18.38
C ASP A 45 -12.94 -8.22 -18.12
N LYS A 46 -12.63 -7.71 -16.93
CA LYS A 46 -11.26 -7.43 -16.52
C LYS A 46 -10.78 -8.58 -15.69
N GLU A 47 -9.81 -9.32 -16.26
CA GLU A 47 -8.92 -10.18 -15.50
C GLU A 47 -8.47 -9.42 -14.25
N ILE A 48 -8.96 -9.87 -13.10
CA ILE A 48 -8.45 -9.44 -11.81
C ILE A 48 -6.96 -9.74 -11.88
N ASP A 49 -6.14 -8.70 -11.97
CA ASP A 49 -4.68 -8.81 -11.96
C ASP A 49 -4.25 -9.27 -10.57
N LYS A 50 -4.46 -10.57 -10.30
CA LYS A 50 -4.13 -11.30 -9.08
C LYS A 50 -2.62 -11.40 -8.90
N SER A 51 -1.84 -11.02 -9.93
CA SER A 51 -0.38 -10.92 -9.87
C SER A 51 0.09 -9.75 -8.99
N LYS A 52 -0.75 -8.72 -8.81
CA LYS A 52 -0.48 -7.63 -7.88
C LYS A 52 -0.74 -8.14 -6.47
N GLY A 53 0.33 -8.52 -5.78
CA GLY A 53 0.31 -9.02 -4.41
C GLY A 53 -0.49 -8.17 -3.42
N LYS A 54 -0.68 -8.68 -2.20
CA LYS A 54 -1.53 -8.06 -1.17
C LYS A 54 -1.24 -6.55 -1.05
N ILE A 55 -2.30 -5.73 -1.09
CA ILE A 55 -2.22 -4.26 -1.06
C ILE A 55 -1.42 -3.79 0.16
N THR A 56 -1.58 -4.46 1.30
CA THR A 56 -0.82 -4.17 2.52
C THR A 56 0.68 -4.33 2.34
N SER A 57 1.14 -5.41 1.71
CA SER A 57 2.55 -5.62 1.39
C SER A 57 3.06 -4.56 0.43
N ARG A 58 2.28 -4.23 -0.61
CA ARG A 58 2.62 -3.16 -1.55
C ARG A 58 2.75 -1.80 -0.85
N SER A 59 1.82 -1.46 0.02
CA SER A 59 1.85 -0.19 0.76
C SER A 59 3.08 -0.06 1.66
N LEU A 60 3.53 -1.15 2.29
CA LEU A 60 4.78 -1.14 3.06
C LEU A 60 6.01 -0.92 2.16
N PHE A 61 6.05 -1.53 0.97
CA PHE A 61 7.13 -1.27 0.02
C PHE A 61 7.10 0.17 -0.51
N ASP A 62 5.91 0.68 -0.85
CA ASP A 62 5.74 2.06 -1.32
C ASP A 62 6.14 3.08 -0.24
N LEU A 63 5.92 2.76 1.05
CA LEU A 63 6.40 3.57 2.17
C LEU A 63 7.93 3.60 2.21
N VAL A 64 8.57 2.43 2.17
CA VAL A 64 10.04 2.30 2.23
C VAL A 64 10.72 2.91 1.00
N ASP A 65 10.08 2.86 -0.15
CA ASP A 65 10.56 3.47 -1.39
C ASP A 65 10.30 4.99 -1.44
N GLY A 66 9.70 5.60 -0.40
CA GLY A 66 9.41 7.03 -0.35
C GLY A 66 8.33 7.50 -1.33
N LYS A 67 7.48 6.60 -1.82
CA LYS A 67 6.40 6.91 -2.77
C LYS A 67 5.13 7.43 -2.09
N ILE A 68 5.07 7.37 -0.77
CA ILE A 68 3.93 7.83 0.02
C ILE A 68 4.27 9.19 0.62
N ASN A 69 3.53 10.22 0.21
CA ASN A 69 3.53 11.49 0.91
C ASN A 69 2.55 11.40 2.08
N PHE A 70 3.04 11.58 3.30
CA PHE A 70 2.24 11.57 4.52
C PHE A 70 2.63 12.75 5.42
N THR A 71 1.64 13.25 6.16
CA THR A 71 1.82 14.28 7.19
C THR A 71 1.86 13.61 8.57
N ARG A 72 2.63 14.17 9.50
CA ARG A 72 2.73 13.72 10.89
C ARG A 72 1.81 14.50 11.80
#